data_AF-A0A0B1ZDS7-F1
#
_entry.id   AF-A0A0B1ZDS7-F1
#
_cell.length_a   1.000
_cell.length_b   1.000
_cell.length_c   1.000
_cell.angle_alpha   90.00
_cell.angle_beta   90.00
_cell.angle_gamma   90.00
#
_symmetry.space_group_name_H-M   'P 1'
#
loop_
_entity.id
_entity.type
_entity.pdbx_description
1 polymer ?
#
loop_
_entity_poly.entity_id
_entity_poly.type
_entity_poly.pdbx_seq_one_letter_code
_entity_poly.pdbx_strand_id
1 'polypeptide(L)'
;MVIGPELVEFMLSLGQVRTDADFYDLLLETTRRLGFKQFAFVSHVDLLAAADEAVAISNYPDGWVERIFAERYYLDDPVHAASIGRSTPYAWHAIQKRVKLSKRQLSIMQEGASFGLQDGVTVPVHSPGEYRGTCSFATSERVSMTPRIRGATHIVAGFGFEAARKLVRIRLGAEKSTPSLPRLSPREVDCVGLVATGMGDTQIAHALGLSEATVHQHVTGAMRKCGVFKRTALVFRALFDGHICFHSLRRTSSK
;
A
#
# COMPACT_ATOMS: atom_id res chain seq x y z
N MET A 1 -6.08 -22.83 -19.49
CA MET A 1 -7.20 -21.94 -19.12
C MET A 1 -6.61 -20.65 -18.58
N VAL A 2 -6.52 -19.66 -19.45
CA VAL A 2 -6.17 -18.26 -19.13
C VAL A 2 -7.31 -17.72 -18.25
N ILE A 3 -7.00 -16.89 -17.25
CA ILE A 3 -7.89 -16.15 -16.32
C ILE A 3 -9.40 -16.33 -16.61
N GLY A 4 -10.17 -16.85 -15.63
CA GLY A 4 -11.62 -17.12 -15.79
C GLY A 4 -12.43 -15.89 -16.24
N PRO A 5 -13.55 -16.10 -16.97
CA PRO A 5 -14.31 -15.02 -17.63
C PRO A 5 -14.75 -13.92 -16.67
N GLU A 6 -15.05 -14.26 -15.41
CA GLU A 6 -15.51 -13.30 -14.41
C GLU A 6 -14.42 -12.27 -14.04
N LEU A 7 -13.15 -12.67 -14.06
CA LEU A 7 -12.03 -11.78 -13.79
C LEU A 7 -11.70 -10.90 -15.01
N VAL A 8 -11.93 -11.40 -16.22
CA VAL A 8 -11.82 -10.59 -17.45
C VAL A 8 -12.90 -9.51 -17.46
N GLU A 9 -14.15 -9.86 -17.15
CA GLU A 9 -15.25 -8.90 -17.01
C GLU A 9 -14.95 -7.84 -15.94
N PHE A 10 -14.41 -8.24 -14.79
CA PHE A 10 -13.98 -7.28 -13.76
C PHE A 10 -12.95 -6.29 -14.31
N MET A 11 -11.89 -6.75 -14.99
CA MET A 11 -10.86 -5.87 -15.55
C MET A 11 -11.40 -4.94 -16.64
N LEU A 12 -12.30 -5.42 -17.50
CA LEU A 12 -12.95 -4.61 -18.52
C LEU A 12 -13.83 -3.52 -17.89
N SER A 13 -14.63 -3.89 -16.89
CA SER A 13 -15.50 -2.97 -16.15
C SER A 13 -14.69 -1.94 -15.36
N LEU A 14 -13.57 -2.35 -14.77
CA LEU A 14 -12.64 -1.47 -14.07
C LEU A 14 -12.08 -0.38 -15.01
N GLY A 15 -11.88 -0.69 -16.29
CA GLY A 15 -11.50 0.29 -17.31
C GLY A 15 -12.54 1.37 -17.58
N GLN A 16 -13.80 1.15 -17.19
CA GLN A 16 -14.91 2.10 -17.34
C GLN A 16 -15.19 2.93 -16.09
N VAL A 17 -14.62 2.57 -14.93
CA VAL A 17 -14.78 3.32 -13.67
C VAL A 17 -14.25 4.75 -13.83
N ARG A 18 -15.05 5.74 -13.44
CA ARG A 18 -14.68 7.17 -13.43
C ARG A 18 -14.87 7.83 -12.07
N THR A 19 -15.76 7.29 -11.25
CA THR A 19 -16.11 7.85 -9.94
C THR A 19 -15.96 6.82 -8.81
N ASP A 20 -15.94 7.29 -7.57
CA ASP A 20 -15.95 6.43 -6.38
C ASP A 20 -17.23 5.56 -6.32
N ALA A 21 -18.36 6.07 -6.83
CA ALA A 21 -19.63 5.33 -6.89
C ALA A 21 -19.55 4.15 -7.88
N ASP A 22 -19.05 4.38 -9.11
CA ASP A 22 -18.86 3.29 -10.09
C ASP A 22 -17.95 2.19 -9.53
N PHE A 23 -16.90 2.61 -8.81
CA PHE A 23 -15.95 1.70 -8.21
C PHE A 23 -16.57 0.91 -7.06
N TYR A 24 -17.35 1.56 -6.21
CA TYR A 24 -18.09 0.93 -5.13
C TYR A 24 -19.02 -0.18 -5.66
N ASP A 25 -19.81 0.12 -6.70
CA ASP A 25 -20.76 -0.83 -7.27
C ASP A 25 -20.05 -2.03 -7.91
N LEU A 26 -18.96 -1.78 -8.65
CA LEU A 26 -18.14 -2.85 -9.22
C LEU A 26 -17.52 -3.74 -8.14
N LEU A 27 -16.99 -3.16 -7.06
CA LEU A 27 -16.45 -3.92 -5.94
C LEU A 27 -17.53 -4.72 -5.22
N LEU A 28 -18.71 -4.15 -5.01
CA LEU A 28 -19.85 -4.81 -4.38
C LEU A 28 -20.28 -6.04 -5.18
N GLU A 29 -20.47 -5.88 -6.48
CA GLU A 29 -20.82 -6.99 -7.37
C GLU A 29 -19.74 -8.07 -7.38
N THR A 30 -18.48 -7.68 -7.56
CA THR A 30 -17.34 -8.60 -7.62
C THR A 30 -17.20 -9.37 -6.31
N THR A 31 -17.36 -8.69 -5.17
CA THR A 31 -17.30 -9.30 -3.83
C THR A 31 -18.36 -10.39 -3.67
N ARG A 32 -19.60 -10.12 -4.13
CA ARG A 32 -20.69 -11.11 -4.12
C ARG A 32 -20.39 -12.30 -5.03
N ARG A 33 -19.89 -12.06 -6.26
CA ARG A 33 -19.49 -13.13 -7.20
C ARG A 33 -18.37 -14.01 -6.64
N LEU A 34 -17.49 -13.45 -5.81
CA LEU A 34 -16.43 -14.19 -5.10
C LEU A 34 -16.94 -14.98 -3.88
N GLY A 35 -18.22 -14.83 -3.50
CA GLY A 35 -18.83 -15.51 -2.36
C GLY A 35 -18.66 -14.77 -1.03
N PHE A 36 -18.33 -13.48 -1.04
CA PHE A 36 -18.22 -12.64 0.14
C PHE A 36 -19.37 -11.65 0.22
N LYS A 37 -19.64 -11.15 1.44
CA LYS A 37 -20.71 -10.15 1.67
C LYS A 37 -20.15 -8.73 1.73
N GLN A 38 -18.91 -8.61 2.22
CA GLN A 38 -18.31 -7.34 2.56
C GLN A 38 -16.92 -7.19 1.95
N PHE A 39 -16.49 -5.96 1.68
CA PHE A 39 -15.17 -5.61 1.22
C PHE A 39 -14.66 -4.34 1.91
N ALA A 40 -13.34 -4.22 1.99
CA ALA A 40 -12.66 -2.98 2.37
C ALA A 40 -11.33 -2.86 1.62
N PHE A 41 -11.10 -1.73 0.95
CA PHE A 41 -9.84 -1.36 0.34
C PHE A 41 -9.31 -0.15 1.11
N VAL A 42 -8.20 -0.33 1.81
CA VAL A 42 -7.73 0.64 2.81
C VAL A 42 -6.20 0.80 2.74
N SER A 43 -5.73 2.04 2.69
CA SER A 43 -4.32 2.39 2.89
C SER A 43 -3.94 2.31 4.37
N HIS A 44 -2.75 1.80 4.66
CA HIS A 44 -2.19 1.69 6.01
C HIS A 44 -1.54 3.01 6.42
N VAL A 45 -2.38 3.99 6.71
CA VAL A 45 -2.02 5.33 7.18
C VAL A 45 -2.91 5.74 8.35
N ASP A 46 -2.63 6.88 8.98
CA ASP A 46 -3.63 7.49 9.84
C ASP A 46 -4.75 8.08 8.98
N LEU A 47 -5.87 7.36 8.91
CA LEU A 47 -6.99 7.70 8.02
C LEU A 47 -7.63 9.06 8.34
N LEU A 48 -7.49 9.55 9.58
CA LEU A 48 -7.96 10.89 9.94
C LEU A 48 -6.99 11.98 9.47
N ALA A 49 -5.69 11.71 9.51
CA ALA A 49 -4.67 12.68 9.13
C ALA A 49 -4.45 12.74 7.61
N ALA A 50 -4.73 11.65 6.89
CA ALA A 50 -4.48 11.50 5.45
C ALA A 50 -5.76 11.20 4.66
N ALA A 51 -6.93 11.66 5.14
CA ALA A 51 -8.24 11.30 4.59
C ALA A 51 -8.35 11.51 3.07
N ASP A 52 -7.82 12.62 2.56
CA ASP A 52 -7.91 12.98 1.14
C ASP A 52 -6.87 12.26 0.25
N GLU A 53 -5.79 11.78 0.84
CA GLU A 53 -4.65 11.15 0.15
C GLU A 53 -4.64 9.62 0.22
N ALA A 54 -5.55 9.05 1.02
CA ALA A 54 -5.62 7.62 1.29
C ALA A 54 -6.74 6.94 0.49
N VAL A 55 -6.50 5.66 0.14
CA VAL A 55 -7.59 4.78 -0.29
C VAL A 55 -8.35 4.36 0.98
N ALA A 56 -9.64 4.63 1.02
CA ALA A 56 -10.53 4.17 2.08
C ALA A 56 -11.93 4.00 1.50
N ILE A 57 -12.25 2.79 1.06
CA ILE A 57 -13.56 2.43 0.50
C ILE A 57 -13.98 1.05 1.00
N SER A 58 -15.20 0.95 1.52
CA SER A 58 -15.74 -0.30 2.06
C SER A 58 -17.25 -0.29 2.03
N ASN A 59 -17.87 -1.46 2.03
CA ASN A 59 -19.30 -1.63 2.32
C ASN A 59 -19.54 -2.19 3.74
N TYR A 60 -18.61 -1.96 4.67
CA TYR A 60 -18.81 -2.35 6.06
C TYR A 60 -19.99 -1.60 6.67
N PRO A 61 -20.76 -2.21 7.59
CA PRO A 61 -21.88 -1.54 8.25
C PRO A 61 -21.47 -0.22 8.90
N ASP A 62 -22.30 0.82 8.77
CA ASP A 62 -22.00 2.17 9.27
C ASP A 62 -21.60 2.15 10.75
N GLY A 63 -22.32 1.41 11.59
CA GLY A 63 -21.99 1.29 13.01
C GLY A 63 -20.60 0.67 13.29
N TRP A 64 -20.08 -0.17 12.39
CA TRP A 64 -18.70 -0.66 12.49
C TRP A 64 -17.69 0.38 12.01
N VAL A 65 -18.00 1.10 10.93
CA VAL A 65 -17.15 2.19 10.42
C VAL A 65 -17.01 3.28 11.49
N GLU A 66 -18.12 3.73 12.07
CA GLU A 66 -18.13 4.69 13.19
C GLU A 66 -17.27 4.20 14.36
N ARG A 67 -17.40 2.92 14.73
CA ARG A 67 -16.60 2.30 15.79
C ARG A 67 -15.10 2.30 15.46
N ILE A 68 -14.72 1.95 14.23
CA ILE A 68 -13.32 1.97 13.77
C ILE A 68 -12.71 3.35 13.94
N PHE A 69 -13.43 4.41 13.53
CA PHE A 69 -12.93 5.78 13.61
C PHE A 69 -12.91 6.30 15.05
N ALA A 70 -13.99 6.09 15.82
CA ALA A 70 -14.11 6.54 17.21
C ALA A 70 -12.99 5.95 18.09
N GLU A 71 -12.71 4.66 17.93
CA GLU A 71 -11.70 3.96 18.72
C GLU A 71 -10.31 3.92 18.05
N ARG A 72 -10.17 4.48 16.85
CA ARG A 72 -8.95 4.44 16.02
C ARG A 72 -8.41 3.02 15.79
N TYR A 73 -9.29 2.07 15.52
CA TYR A 73 -8.91 0.65 15.33
C TYR A 73 -7.97 0.42 14.14
N TYR A 74 -7.95 1.30 13.15
CA TYR A 74 -7.04 1.21 12.00
C TYR A 74 -5.55 1.29 12.37
N LEU A 75 -5.20 1.87 13.54
CA LEU A 75 -3.83 1.92 14.05
C LEU A 75 -3.37 0.59 14.65
N ASP A 76 -4.31 -0.19 15.20
CA ASP A 76 -4.05 -1.47 15.87
C ASP A 76 -4.62 -2.66 15.09
N ASP A 77 -4.98 -2.48 13.83
CA ASP A 77 -5.75 -3.48 13.08
C ASP A 77 -4.98 -4.83 12.99
N PRO A 78 -5.57 -5.95 13.48
CA PRO A 78 -4.95 -7.27 13.40
C PRO A 78 -4.70 -7.73 11.95
N VAL A 79 -5.51 -7.30 10.99
CA VAL A 79 -5.36 -7.53 9.55
C VAL A 79 -4.15 -6.74 9.01
N HIS A 80 -3.96 -5.50 9.44
CA HIS A 80 -2.75 -4.73 9.08
C HIS A 80 -1.49 -5.41 9.62
N ALA A 81 -1.49 -5.79 10.91
CA ALA A 81 -0.37 -6.51 11.52
C ALA A 81 -0.08 -7.84 10.82
N ALA A 82 -1.12 -8.58 10.44
CA ALA A 82 -1.01 -9.81 9.65
C ALA A 82 -0.66 -9.59 8.18
N SER A 83 -0.61 -8.36 7.68
CA SER A 83 -0.19 -8.07 6.31
C SER A 83 1.30 -7.75 6.19
N ILE A 84 1.97 -7.46 7.32
CA ILE A 84 3.41 -7.18 7.35
C ILE A 84 4.19 -8.39 6.81
N GLY A 85 5.07 -8.13 5.81
CA GLY A 85 5.94 -9.14 5.20
C GLY A 85 5.23 -10.10 4.25
N ARG A 86 4.01 -9.80 3.82
CA ARG A 86 3.22 -10.65 2.90
C ARG A 86 2.89 -9.90 1.62
N SER A 87 2.78 -10.64 0.53
CA SER A 87 2.32 -10.14 -0.78
C SER A 87 1.28 -11.06 -1.40
N THR A 88 0.74 -12.02 -0.63
CA THR A 88 -0.24 -13.00 -1.12
C THR A 88 -1.46 -13.07 -0.20
N PRO A 89 -2.62 -13.49 -0.73
CA PRO A 89 -3.85 -13.59 0.04
C PRO A 89 -3.72 -14.55 1.22
N TYR A 90 -4.32 -14.18 2.35
CA TYR A 90 -4.43 -15.03 3.52
C TYR A 90 -5.84 -14.95 4.14
N ALA A 91 -6.26 -16.04 4.76
CA ALA A 91 -7.54 -16.10 5.46
C ALA A 91 -7.42 -15.58 6.90
N TRP A 92 -8.46 -14.92 7.40
CA TRP A 92 -8.44 -14.29 8.73
C TRP A 92 -8.33 -15.30 9.86
N HIS A 93 -8.97 -16.46 9.73
CA HIS A 93 -8.83 -17.56 10.69
C HIS A 93 -7.39 -18.11 10.85
N ALA A 94 -6.45 -17.70 9.99
CA ALA A 94 -5.04 -18.06 10.10
C ALA A 94 -4.16 -16.95 10.72
N ILE A 95 -4.73 -15.79 11.09
CA ILE A 95 -4.00 -14.65 11.67
C ILE A 95 -3.32 -15.06 12.98
N GLN A 96 -4.08 -15.56 13.94
CA GLN A 96 -3.57 -15.92 15.28
C GLN A 96 -2.52 -17.03 15.27
N LYS A 97 -2.52 -17.88 14.22
CA LYS A 97 -1.48 -18.92 14.04
C LYS A 97 -0.13 -18.36 13.60
N ARG A 98 -0.08 -17.09 13.18
CA ARG A 98 1.07 -16.49 12.50
C ARG A 98 1.55 -15.21 13.14
N VAL A 99 0.67 -14.48 13.80
CA VAL A 99 0.97 -13.24 14.51
C VAL A 99 0.45 -13.36 15.92
N LYS A 100 1.31 -13.05 16.89
CA LYS A 100 0.90 -12.92 18.29
C LYS A 100 0.12 -11.62 18.45
N LEU A 101 -1.20 -11.72 18.49
CA LEU A 101 -2.08 -10.57 18.64
C LEU A 101 -2.08 -10.03 20.08
N SER A 102 -2.20 -8.72 20.21
CA SER A 102 -2.46 -8.05 21.49
C SER A 102 -3.90 -8.31 21.96
N LYS A 103 -4.20 -8.03 23.23
CA LYS A 103 -5.58 -8.09 23.75
C LYS A 103 -6.51 -7.15 23.00
N ARG A 104 -6.03 -5.95 22.64
CA ARG A 104 -6.78 -4.96 21.87
C ARG A 104 -7.10 -5.47 20.46
N GLN A 105 -6.12 -6.06 19.79
CA GLN A 105 -6.31 -6.71 18.48
C GLN A 105 -7.33 -7.84 18.51
N LEU A 106 -7.32 -8.66 19.56
CA LEU A 106 -8.31 -9.71 19.75
C LEU A 106 -9.73 -9.14 19.95
N SER A 107 -9.87 -8.06 20.73
CA SER A 107 -11.15 -7.35 20.90
C SER A 107 -11.69 -6.83 19.57
N ILE A 108 -10.83 -6.21 18.75
CA ILE A 108 -11.22 -5.70 17.42
C ILE A 108 -11.82 -6.82 16.57
N MET A 109 -11.19 -8.01 16.53
CA MET A 109 -11.74 -9.15 15.78
C MET A 109 -13.07 -9.64 16.35
N GLN A 110 -13.22 -9.67 17.68
CA GLN A 110 -14.45 -10.11 18.35
C GLN A 110 -15.61 -9.15 18.11
N GLU A 111 -15.38 -7.84 18.24
CA GLU A 111 -16.38 -6.81 17.96
C GLU A 111 -16.79 -6.83 16.49
N GLY A 112 -15.82 -6.89 15.56
CA GLY A 112 -16.10 -6.98 14.13
C GLY A 112 -16.97 -8.19 13.75
N ALA A 113 -16.81 -9.32 14.43
CA ALA A 113 -17.63 -10.51 14.19
C ALA A 113 -19.14 -10.24 14.40
N SER A 114 -19.51 -9.38 15.35
CA SER A 114 -20.91 -8.96 15.57
C SER A 114 -21.50 -8.14 14.41
N PHE A 115 -20.65 -7.58 13.55
CA PHE A 115 -21.01 -6.87 12.32
C PHE A 115 -20.88 -7.76 11.06
N GLY A 116 -20.78 -9.08 11.25
CA GLY A 116 -20.66 -10.04 10.17
C GLY A 116 -19.25 -10.17 9.57
N LEU A 117 -18.23 -9.63 10.25
CA LEU A 117 -16.81 -9.70 9.87
C LEU A 117 -16.09 -10.83 10.63
N GLN A 118 -16.62 -12.06 10.53
CA GLN A 118 -16.13 -13.18 11.33
C GLN A 118 -14.92 -13.89 10.69
N ASP A 119 -14.91 -14.02 9.36
CA ASP A 119 -13.79 -14.53 8.59
C ASP A 119 -13.71 -13.81 7.24
N GLY A 120 -12.63 -14.02 6.51
CA GLY A 120 -12.39 -13.30 5.28
C GLY A 120 -11.06 -13.64 4.65
N VAL A 121 -10.79 -12.98 3.54
CA VAL A 121 -9.52 -12.99 2.84
C VAL A 121 -8.99 -11.58 2.76
N THR A 122 -7.74 -11.39 3.15
CA THR A 122 -7.04 -10.12 2.90
C THR A 122 -5.87 -10.34 1.96
N VAL A 123 -5.72 -9.41 1.03
CA VAL A 123 -4.58 -9.29 0.12
C VAL A 123 -3.81 -8.00 0.45
N PRO A 124 -2.56 -8.10 0.90
CA PRO A 124 -1.68 -6.94 1.03
C PRO A 124 -1.30 -6.38 -0.34
N VAL A 125 -1.28 -5.06 -0.48
CA VAL A 125 -0.85 -4.34 -1.68
C VAL A 125 0.31 -3.42 -1.32
N HIS A 126 1.40 -3.57 -2.07
CA HIS A 126 2.64 -2.82 -1.88
C HIS A 126 3.11 -2.28 -3.23
N SER A 127 3.36 -0.99 -3.31
CA SER A 127 3.96 -0.36 -4.49
C SER A 127 4.95 0.71 -4.03
N PRO A 128 6.15 0.78 -4.61
CA PRO A 128 7.08 1.88 -4.35
C PRO A 128 6.42 3.24 -4.64
N GLY A 129 6.67 4.23 -3.77
CA GLY A 129 6.12 5.58 -3.83
C GLY A 129 4.67 5.71 -3.36
N GLU A 130 4.03 4.61 -3.00
CA GLU A 130 2.64 4.58 -2.59
C GLU A 130 2.51 4.07 -1.16
N TYR A 131 1.51 4.58 -0.43
CA TYR A 131 1.16 3.98 0.85
C TYR A 131 0.83 2.50 0.67
N ARG A 132 1.28 1.68 1.63
CA ARG A 132 0.88 0.28 1.72
C ARG A 132 -0.62 0.22 1.93
N GLY A 133 -1.26 -0.86 1.53
CA GLY A 133 -2.67 -1.06 1.78
C GLY A 133 -3.06 -2.51 1.80
N THR A 134 -4.34 -2.74 2.02
CA THR A 134 -4.95 -4.06 1.99
C THR A 134 -6.30 -4.01 1.30
N CYS A 135 -6.62 -5.09 0.61
CA CYS A 135 -7.95 -5.38 0.10
C CYS A 135 -8.50 -6.58 0.86
N SER A 136 -9.57 -6.38 1.60
CA SER A 136 -10.21 -7.38 2.44
C SER A 136 -11.56 -7.73 1.86
N PHE A 137 -11.90 -9.02 1.82
CA PHE A 137 -13.20 -9.57 1.46
C PHE A 137 -13.68 -10.42 2.63
N ALA A 138 -14.81 -10.05 3.24
CA ALA A 138 -15.25 -10.57 4.52
C ALA A 138 -16.65 -11.18 4.46
N THR A 139 -16.89 -12.12 5.37
CA THR A 139 -18.15 -12.84 5.52
C THR A 139 -18.29 -13.39 6.95
N SER A 140 -19.50 -13.80 7.31
CA SER A 140 -19.78 -14.43 8.60
C SER A 140 -19.38 -15.92 8.63
N GLU A 141 -19.20 -16.53 7.46
CA GLU A 141 -18.95 -17.96 7.31
C GLU A 141 -17.46 -18.28 7.22
N ARG A 142 -17.08 -19.51 7.57
CA ARG A 142 -15.69 -19.95 7.45
C ARG A 142 -15.26 -20.00 5.97
N VAL A 143 -14.18 -19.29 5.64
CA VAL A 143 -13.67 -19.24 4.27
C VAL A 143 -12.83 -20.47 3.95
N SER A 144 -13.07 -21.08 2.79
CA SER A 144 -12.18 -22.09 2.20
C SER A 144 -11.19 -21.43 1.23
N MET A 145 -9.89 -21.42 1.57
CA MET A 145 -8.84 -20.79 0.78
C MET A 145 -8.40 -21.68 -0.40
N THR A 146 -9.32 -21.91 -1.34
CA THR A 146 -9.05 -22.65 -2.58
C THR A 146 -8.09 -21.88 -3.50
N PRO A 147 -7.38 -22.55 -4.43
CA PRO A 147 -6.57 -21.86 -5.44
C PRO A 147 -7.35 -20.83 -6.26
N ARG A 148 -8.64 -21.08 -6.54
CA ARG A 148 -9.53 -20.14 -7.26
C ARG A 148 -9.74 -18.87 -6.45
N ILE A 149 -10.16 -18.99 -5.19
CA ILE A 149 -10.38 -17.82 -4.30
C ILE A 149 -9.08 -17.04 -4.11
N ARG A 150 -7.96 -17.74 -3.90
CA ARG A 150 -6.64 -17.12 -3.77
C ARG A 150 -6.26 -16.34 -5.03
N GLY A 151 -6.35 -16.95 -6.21
CA GLY A 151 -6.00 -16.28 -7.46
C GLY A 151 -6.91 -15.10 -7.77
N ALA A 152 -8.23 -15.29 -7.63
CA ALA A 152 -9.22 -14.29 -7.94
C ALA A 152 -9.13 -13.06 -7.02
N THR A 153 -9.06 -13.27 -5.70
CA THR A 153 -8.89 -12.16 -4.75
C THR A 153 -7.59 -11.41 -4.96
N HIS A 154 -6.48 -12.09 -5.31
CA HIS A 154 -5.22 -11.43 -5.63
C HIS A 154 -5.36 -10.50 -6.85
N ILE A 155 -5.96 -10.99 -7.94
CA ILE A 155 -6.17 -10.21 -9.17
C ILE A 155 -7.07 -9.00 -8.88
N VAL A 156 -8.22 -9.22 -8.24
CA VAL A 156 -9.15 -8.13 -7.89
C VAL A 156 -8.50 -7.10 -6.97
N ALA A 157 -7.74 -7.54 -5.98
CA ALA A 157 -7.02 -6.64 -5.08
C ALA A 157 -5.96 -5.81 -5.81
N GLY A 158 -5.12 -6.44 -6.63
CA GLY A 158 -4.04 -5.76 -7.34
C GLY A 158 -4.55 -4.70 -8.30
N PHE A 159 -5.47 -5.06 -9.20
CA PHE A 159 -6.03 -4.11 -10.16
C PHE A 159 -6.96 -3.10 -9.49
N GLY A 160 -7.82 -3.56 -8.58
CA GLY A 160 -8.78 -2.68 -7.89
C GLY A 160 -8.09 -1.62 -7.03
N PHE A 161 -7.03 -1.96 -6.30
CA PHE A 161 -6.33 -0.98 -5.47
C PHE A 161 -5.59 0.08 -6.29
N GLU A 162 -5.06 -0.28 -7.47
CA GLU A 162 -4.48 0.71 -8.38
C GLU A 162 -5.56 1.63 -8.98
N ALA A 163 -6.73 1.10 -9.30
CA ALA A 163 -7.87 1.93 -9.71
C ALA A 163 -8.30 2.88 -8.59
N ALA A 164 -8.34 2.41 -7.34
CA ALA A 164 -8.65 3.23 -6.17
C ALA A 164 -7.62 4.37 -6.01
N ARG A 165 -6.32 4.08 -6.14
CA ARG A 165 -5.28 5.12 -6.13
C ARG A 165 -5.44 6.13 -7.25
N LYS A 166 -5.81 5.68 -8.46
CA LYS A 166 -6.10 6.59 -9.56
C LYS A 166 -7.26 7.53 -9.22
N LEU A 167 -8.34 7.03 -8.62
CA LEU A 167 -9.46 7.86 -8.16
C LEU A 167 -9.03 8.88 -7.10
N VAL A 168 -8.23 8.47 -6.12
CA VAL A 168 -7.61 9.39 -5.14
C VAL A 168 -6.86 10.52 -5.85
N ARG A 169 -6.00 10.21 -6.83
CA ARG A 169 -5.25 11.22 -7.60
C ARG A 169 -6.17 12.16 -8.39
N ILE A 170 -7.26 11.64 -8.96
CA ILE A 170 -8.27 12.47 -9.65
C ILE A 170 -8.90 13.47 -8.68
N ARG A 171 -9.30 13.03 -7.48
CA ARG A 171 -9.87 13.90 -6.44
C ARG A 171 -8.90 15.01 -6.02
N LEU A 172 -7.61 14.69 -5.94
CA LEU A 172 -6.55 15.65 -5.63
C LEU A 172 -6.17 16.58 -6.80
N GLY A 173 -6.88 16.53 -7.93
CA GLY A 173 -6.58 17.36 -9.11
C GLY A 173 -5.31 16.95 -9.86
N ALA A 174 -4.76 15.78 -9.55
CA ALA A 174 -3.52 15.25 -10.12
C ALA A 174 -3.77 14.25 -11.27
N GLU A 175 -4.94 14.27 -11.92
CA GLU A 175 -5.38 13.29 -12.93
C GLU A 175 -4.40 13.08 -14.10
N LYS A 176 -3.79 14.17 -14.58
CA LYS A 176 -2.81 14.13 -15.69
C LYS A 176 -1.40 13.72 -15.24
N SER A 177 -1.19 13.60 -13.93
CA SER A 177 0.04 13.06 -13.37
C SER A 177 -0.09 11.55 -13.43
N THR A 178 0.68 10.91 -14.33
CA THR A 178 1.07 9.52 -14.07
C THR A 178 1.66 9.47 -12.65
N PRO A 179 1.64 8.33 -11.93
CA PRO A 179 2.45 8.17 -10.73
C PRO A 179 3.91 8.34 -11.12
N SER A 180 4.35 9.59 -11.23
CA SER A 180 5.70 9.93 -11.57
C SER A 180 6.37 10.12 -10.22
N LEU A 181 6.87 9.00 -9.71
CA LEU A 181 8.00 9.05 -8.79
C LEU A 181 8.95 10.17 -9.26
N PRO A 182 9.45 11.01 -8.35
CA PRO A 182 10.32 12.11 -8.73
C PRO A 182 11.46 11.59 -9.61
N ARG A 183 11.64 12.17 -10.82
CA ARG A 183 12.64 11.66 -11.76
C ARG A 183 14.05 12.11 -11.35
N LEU A 184 14.69 11.28 -10.53
CA LEU A 184 16.10 11.42 -10.23
C LEU A 184 16.95 10.99 -11.43
N SER A 185 17.97 11.78 -11.75
CA SER A 185 19.00 11.43 -12.72
C SER A 185 19.88 10.31 -12.16
N PRO A 186 20.59 9.53 -13.01
CA PRO A 186 21.52 8.51 -12.54
C PRO A 186 22.54 9.03 -11.52
N ARG A 187 23.07 10.24 -11.73
CA ARG A 187 24.03 10.86 -10.80
C ARG A 187 23.41 11.29 -9.47
N GLU A 188 22.16 11.75 -9.48
CA GLU A 188 21.43 12.00 -8.25
C GLU A 188 21.20 10.70 -7.48
N VAL A 189 20.83 9.60 -8.15
CA VAL A 189 20.68 8.27 -7.53
C VAL A 189 22.00 7.78 -6.93
N ASP A 190 23.12 7.90 -7.66
CA ASP A 190 24.46 7.55 -7.15
C ASP A 190 24.79 8.32 -5.86
N CYS A 191 24.60 9.65 -5.89
CA CYS A 191 24.85 10.50 -4.73
C CYS A 191 23.94 10.12 -3.56
N VAL A 192 22.64 9.93 -3.77
CA VAL A 192 21.69 9.52 -2.72
C VAL A 192 22.04 8.16 -2.13
N GLY A 193 22.50 7.21 -2.96
CA GLY A 193 22.98 5.91 -2.50
C GLY A 193 24.16 6.04 -1.52
N LEU A 194 25.12 6.94 -1.78
CA LEU A 194 26.25 7.20 -0.88
C LEU A 194 25.88 8.06 0.32
N VAL A 195 24.90 8.97 0.19
CA VAL A 195 24.30 9.65 1.35
C VAL A 195 23.69 8.62 2.30
N ALA A 196 23.05 7.57 1.77
CA ALA A 196 22.44 6.52 2.57
C ALA A 196 23.48 5.74 3.40
N THR A 197 24.74 5.62 2.94
CA THR A 197 25.82 4.97 3.70
C THR A 197 26.47 5.89 4.74
N GLY A 198 25.97 7.13 4.89
CA GLY A 198 26.48 8.11 5.85
C GLY A 198 27.59 9.01 5.31
N MET A 199 27.89 8.96 4.01
CA MET A 199 28.97 9.79 3.43
C MET A 199 28.57 11.27 3.30
N GLY A 200 29.52 12.15 3.61
CA GLY A 200 29.45 13.59 3.33
C GLY A 200 29.87 13.95 1.90
N ASP A 201 29.66 15.21 1.50
CA ASP A 201 29.87 15.64 0.09
C ASP A 201 31.31 15.42 -0.39
N THR A 202 32.31 15.70 0.43
CA THR A 202 33.73 15.47 0.11
C THR A 202 34.05 13.98 -0.13
N GLN A 203 33.50 13.08 0.68
CA GLN A 203 33.72 11.64 0.54
C GLN A 203 33.05 11.10 -0.73
N ILE A 204 31.83 11.58 -1.00
CA ILE A 204 31.08 11.25 -2.22
C ILE A 204 31.81 11.77 -3.46
N ALA A 205 32.34 13.00 -3.39
CA ALA A 205 33.11 13.62 -4.46
C ALA A 205 34.33 12.78 -4.82
N HIS A 206 35.10 12.33 -3.82
CA HIS A 206 36.21 11.41 -4.02
C HIS A 206 35.76 10.06 -4.60
N ALA A 207 34.68 9.48 -4.08
CA ALA A 207 34.18 8.18 -4.52
C ALA A 207 33.65 8.19 -5.97
N LEU A 208 33.10 9.32 -6.44
CA LEU A 208 32.49 9.45 -7.76
C LEU A 208 33.38 10.19 -8.78
N GLY A 209 34.54 10.70 -8.37
CA GLY A 209 35.41 11.52 -9.23
C GLY A 209 34.76 12.85 -9.63
N LEU A 210 34.03 13.48 -8.70
CA LEU A 210 33.32 14.75 -8.90
C LEU A 210 33.91 15.85 -8.00
N SER A 211 33.55 17.11 -8.24
CA SER A 211 33.81 18.18 -7.26
C SER A 211 32.80 18.13 -6.12
N GLU A 212 33.18 18.59 -4.92
CA GLU A 212 32.28 18.70 -3.78
C GLU A 212 31.05 19.56 -4.10
N ALA A 213 31.25 20.67 -4.82
CA ALA A 213 30.16 21.54 -5.27
C ALA A 213 29.17 20.81 -6.21
N THR A 214 29.68 19.96 -7.10
CA THR A 214 28.84 19.16 -8.01
C THR A 214 28.01 18.12 -7.24
N VAL A 215 28.61 17.45 -6.24
CA VAL A 215 27.88 16.54 -5.36
C VAL A 215 26.79 17.28 -4.59
N HIS A 216 27.13 18.43 -4.01
CA HIS A 216 26.17 19.27 -3.31
C HIS A 216 24.97 19.63 -4.19
N GLN A 217 25.22 20.02 -5.45
CA GLN A 217 24.18 20.29 -6.44
C GLN A 217 23.31 19.06 -6.75
N HIS A 218 23.89 17.87 -6.88
CA HIS A 218 23.11 16.64 -7.09
C HIS A 218 22.24 16.30 -5.86
N VAL A 219 22.80 16.37 -4.65
CA VAL A 219 22.05 16.06 -3.43
C VAL A 219 20.91 17.07 -3.22
N THR A 220 21.17 18.36 -3.38
CA THR A 220 20.15 19.41 -3.29
C THR A 220 19.10 19.32 -4.39
N GLY A 221 19.50 19.00 -5.62
CA GLY A 221 18.60 18.71 -6.74
C GLY A 221 17.66 17.55 -6.43
N ALA A 222 18.18 16.45 -5.88
CA ALA A 222 17.40 15.30 -5.45
C ALA A 222 16.45 15.65 -4.31
N MET A 223 16.91 16.39 -3.28
CA MET A 223 16.07 16.88 -2.18
C MET A 223 14.87 17.68 -2.69
N ARG A 224 15.10 18.63 -3.60
CA ARG A 224 14.05 19.44 -4.22
C ARG A 224 13.05 18.59 -4.99
N LYS A 225 13.53 17.66 -5.83
CA LYS A 225 12.66 16.77 -6.62
C LYS A 225 11.81 15.87 -5.73
N CYS A 226 12.38 15.36 -4.65
CA CYS A 226 11.70 14.51 -3.68
C CYS A 226 10.84 15.29 -2.66
N GLY A 227 10.81 16.63 -2.71
CA GLY A 227 10.01 17.46 -1.81
C GLY A 227 10.47 17.43 -0.34
N VAL A 228 11.76 17.22 -0.09
CA VAL A 228 12.33 17.11 1.26
C VAL A 228 13.44 18.14 1.49
N PHE A 229 13.68 18.50 2.75
CA PHE A 229 14.67 19.52 3.12
C PHE A 229 15.89 18.98 3.88
N LYS A 230 15.87 17.70 4.26
CA LYS A 230 16.93 17.04 5.04
C LYS A 230 17.48 15.83 4.28
N ARG A 231 18.80 15.64 4.32
CA ARG A 231 19.47 14.47 3.72
C ARG A 231 18.93 13.14 4.26
N THR A 232 18.64 13.07 5.55
CA THR A 232 18.02 11.88 6.16
C THR A 232 16.62 11.61 5.59
N ALA A 233 15.80 12.64 5.44
CA ALA A 233 14.48 12.54 4.80
C ALA A 233 14.60 12.14 3.32
N LEU A 234 15.64 12.60 2.61
CA LEU A 234 15.92 12.17 1.23
C LEU A 234 16.20 10.68 1.13
N VAL A 235 16.98 10.11 2.05
CA VAL A 235 17.24 8.66 2.09
C VAL A 235 15.94 7.89 2.29
N PHE A 236 15.11 8.28 3.27
CA PHE A 236 13.82 7.63 3.51
C PHE A 236 12.88 7.75 2.31
N ARG A 237 12.79 8.95 1.70
CA ARG A 237 11.95 9.20 0.54
C ARG A 237 12.41 8.40 -0.67
N ALA A 238 13.72 8.35 -0.94
CA ALA A 238 14.27 7.60 -2.06
C ALA A 238 14.12 6.07 -1.89
N LEU A 239 14.15 5.55 -0.64
CA LEU A 239 13.80 4.15 -0.35
C LEU A 239 12.31 3.88 -0.56
N PHE A 240 11.46 4.79 -0.09
CA PHE A 240 10.00 4.69 -0.24
C PHE A 240 9.59 4.70 -1.72
N ASP A 241 10.13 5.64 -2.49
CA ASP A 241 9.92 5.80 -3.93
C ASP A 241 10.60 4.69 -4.76
N GLY A 242 11.52 3.92 -4.17
CA GLY A 242 12.24 2.83 -4.85
C GLY A 242 13.40 3.26 -5.75
N HIS A 243 13.87 4.51 -5.62
CA HIS A 243 15.07 5.00 -6.33
C HIS A 243 16.36 4.32 -5.85
N ILE A 244 16.39 3.92 -4.58
CA ILE A 244 17.45 3.12 -3.97
C ILE A 244 16.83 1.97 -3.19
N CYS A 245 17.62 0.96 -2.83
CA CYS A 245 17.15 -0.17 -2.02
C CYS A 245 18.03 -0.37 -0.79
N PHE A 246 17.61 -1.23 0.15
CA PHE A 246 18.39 -1.52 1.35
C PHE A 246 19.79 -2.08 1.08
N HIS A 247 20.03 -2.67 -0.10
CA HIS A 247 21.39 -3.06 -0.49
C HIS A 247 22.30 -1.85 -0.70
N SER A 248 21.78 -0.70 -1.13
CA SER A 248 22.55 0.54 -1.29
C SER A 248 23.17 1.01 0.03
N LEU A 249 22.51 0.75 1.17
CA LEU A 249 23.01 1.04 2.52
C LEU A 249 24.17 0.12 2.95
N ARG A 250 24.31 -1.06 2.34
CA ARG A 250 25.33 -2.06 2.72
C ARG A 250 26.69 -1.83 2.06
N ARG A 251 26.82 -0.84 1.17
CA ARG A 251 28.12 -0.43 0.59
C ARG A 251 28.96 0.34 1.61
N THR A 252 29.36 -0.34 2.67
CA THR A 252 30.42 0.12 3.57
C THR A 252 31.50 -0.95 3.62
N SER A 253 32.67 -0.57 3.10
CA SER A 253 33.98 -1.23 3.24
C SER A 253 34.18 -2.55 2.48
N SER A 254 34.48 -2.45 1.18
CA SER A 254 35.66 -3.21 0.73
C SER A 254 36.88 -2.40 1.17
N LYS A 255 37.73 -3.03 1.97
CA LYS A 255 39.12 -2.62 2.12
C LYS A 255 39.81 -2.60 0.76
#